data_AF-A0A445M9C8-F1
#
_entry.id   AF-A0A445M9C8-F1
#
_cell.length_a   1.000
_cell.length_b   1.000
_cell.length_c   1.000
_cell.angle_alpha   90.00
_cell.angle_beta   90.00
_cell.angle_gamma   90.00
#
_symmetry.space_group_name_H-M   'P 1'
#
loop_
_entity.id
_entity.type
_entity.pdbx_description
1 polymer ?
#
loop_
_entity_poly.entity_id
_entity_poly.type
_entity_poly.pdbx_seq_one_letter_code
_entity_poly.pdbx_strand_id
1 'polypeptide(L)'
;MWTRLRQLHRQRVALHYFALIRFFPISHLPIYFPLILFHGRSPAGAAQAASLNATTSPAFPPPISITQKESPRSLLLSPSSLIPENLKSPPPCSPKIRPFSFPVLYRSSFRFPVSIDVGAMSSILPKNETVQIREVWSDNLEQEFVLIREIVDDFPFVAMDTEFPGIVCRPLGNFRTSSDFNYATLKANVDMLKLIQLGLTFSDENGSLPTCGTDRGCVWQFNFREFDIQRDVFASDSIELLRQSGIDFKKNNEKGIDTQRFGELLMSSGIVLNDSVHWVTFHSGYDFGYLLKLLTCQNLPDTQAGFFNLIKIYFPTVYDIKHLMKFCNSLHGGLNKLAELLDVERVGICHQAGSDSLLTSCAFRKLKESFFNGSTEKYAGVLYGLGVENGQTAH
;
A
#
# COMPACT_ATOMS: atom_id res chain seq x y z
N MET A 1 16.86 24.61 10.13
CA MET A 1 16.18 25.68 9.36
C MET A 1 15.98 25.31 7.89
N TRP A 2 17.02 24.86 7.18
CA TRP A 2 16.93 24.47 5.75
C TRP A 2 16.04 23.25 5.47
N THR A 3 16.05 22.22 6.31
CA THR A 3 15.17 21.02 6.16
C THR A 3 13.69 21.39 6.26
N ARG A 4 13.30 22.17 7.28
CA ARG A 4 11.93 22.68 7.44
C ARG A 4 11.47 23.56 6.28
N LEU A 5 12.36 24.39 5.70
CA LEU A 5 12.03 25.19 4.51
C LEU A 5 11.80 24.33 3.27
N ARG A 6 12.62 23.29 3.06
CA ARG A 6 12.41 22.32 1.96
C ARG A 6 11.12 21.55 2.12
N GLN A 7 10.81 21.13 3.35
CA GLN A 7 9.57 20.46 3.67
C GLN A 7 8.35 21.34 3.37
N LEU A 8 8.31 22.58 3.88
CA LEU A 8 7.23 23.52 3.60
C LEU A 8 7.06 23.81 2.10
N HIS A 9 8.15 23.85 1.34
CA HIS A 9 8.10 24.01 -0.12
C HIS A 9 7.48 22.78 -0.80
N ARG A 10 7.90 21.56 -0.44
CA ARG A 10 7.32 20.30 -0.93
C ARG A 10 5.82 20.23 -0.65
N GLN A 11 5.41 20.57 0.57
CA GLN A 11 3.99 20.58 0.97
C GLN A 11 3.14 21.51 0.09
N ARG A 12 3.61 22.74 -0.16
CA ARG A 12 2.89 23.71 -1.00
C ARG A 12 2.72 23.24 -2.44
N VAL A 13 3.77 22.66 -3.03
CA VAL A 13 3.72 22.16 -4.41
C VAL A 13 2.77 20.96 -4.52
N ALA A 14 2.83 20.03 -3.58
CA ALA A 14 2.00 18.83 -3.59
C ALA A 14 0.50 19.12 -3.39
N LEU A 15 0.16 20.08 -2.52
CA LEU A 15 -1.22 20.56 -2.35
C LEU A 15 -1.78 21.19 -3.65
N HIS A 16 -0.96 21.97 -4.35
CA HIS A 16 -1.36 22.56 -5.63
C HIS A 16 -1.60 21.47 -6.69
N TYR A 17 -0.75 20.43 -6.71
CA TYR A 17 -0.91 19.30 -7.62
C TYR A 17 -2.17 18.47 -7.31
N PHE A 18 -2.47 18.22 -6.04
CA PHE A 18 -3.70 17.53 -5.62
C PHE A 18 -4.95 18.28 -6.07
N ALA A 19 -4.98 19.60 -5.85
CA ALA A 19 -6.10 20.44 -6.27
C ALA A 19 -6.29 20.39 -7.79
N LEU A 20 -5.21 20.36 -8.58
CA LEU A 20 -5.28 20.24 -10.04
C LEU A 20 -5.80 18.88 -10.50
N ILE A 21 -5.34 17.77 -9.90
CA ILE A 21 -5.82 16.41 -10.22
C ILE A 21 -7.33 16.28 -9.99
N ARG A 22 -7.88 16.97 -8.97
CA ARG A 22 -9.32 16.95 -8.67
C ARG A 22 -10.18 17.53 -9.80
N PHE A 23 -9.66 18.52 -10.54
CA PHE A 23 -10.44 19.23 -11.56
C PHE A 23 -10.05 18.87 -13.00
N PHE A 24 -8.91 18.21 -13.22
CA PHE A 24 -8.42 17.86 -14.54
C PHE A 24 -7.97 16.39 -14.61
N PRO A 25 -8.43 15.61 -15.62
CA PRO A 25 -7.90 14.28 -15.88
C PRO A 25 -6.38 14.36 -16.10
N ILE A 26 -5.63 13.43 -15.50
CA ILE A 26 -4.15 13.37 -15.62
C ILE A 26 -3.70 13.35 -17.09
N SER A 27 -4.53 12.85 -18.01
CA SER A 27 -4.30 12.86 -19.47
C SER A 27 -4.20 14.25 -20.11
N HIS A 28 -4.58 15.32 -19.40
CA HIS A 28 -4.55 16.70 -19.88
C HIS A 28 -3.62 17.62 -19.08
N LEU A 29 -3.00 17.12 -18.01
CA LEU A 29 -1.94 17.86 -17.32
C LEU A 29 -0.64 17.67 -18.11
N PRO A 30 0.03 18.75 -18.58
CA PRO A 30 1.31 18.60 -19.24
C PRO A 30 2.28 17.92 -18.25
N ILE A 31 2.79 16.74 -18.65
CA ILE A 31 3.76 15.91 -17.90
C ILE A 31 5.11 16.65 -17.67
N TYR A 32 5.21 17.93 -18.05
CA TYR A 32 6.44 18.72 -18.06
C TYR A 32 6.75 19.51 -16.78
N PHE A 33 6.04 19.30 -15.66
CA PHE A 33 6.31 20.04 -14.41
C PHE A 33 6.99 19.32 -13.22
N PRO A 34 7.28 18.00 -13.18
CA PRO A 34 7.95 17.43 -12.00
C PRO A 34 9.48 17.50 -12.03
N LEU A 35 10.14 17.73 -13.17
CA LEU A 35 11.62 17.56 -13.23
C LEU A 35 12.45 18.78 -12.78
N ILE A 36 11.89 19.98 -12.66
CA ILE A 36 12.70 21.19 -12.39
C ILE A 36 12.92 21.45 -10.88
N LEU A 37 12.25 20.75 -9.97
CA LEU A 37 12.26 21.12 -8.53
C LEU A 37 13.10 20.23 -7.60
N PHE A 38 13.81 19.22 -8.10
CA PHE A 38 14.58 18.31 -7.23
C PHE A 38 16.10 18.26 -7.46
N HIS A 39 16.65 18.99 -8.44
CA HIS A 39 18.10 19.10 -8.60
C HIS A 39 18.66 20.33 -7.90
N GLY A 40 19.22 20.12 -6.71
CA GLY A 40 20.11 21.09 -6.06
C GLY A 40 21.43 21.22 -6.83
N ARG A 41 21.50 22.13 -7.79
CA ARG A 41 22.77 22.74 -8.23
C ARG A 41 22.65 24.26 -8.24
N SER A 42 23.67 24.88 -7.66
CA SER A 42 23.85 26.33 -7.46
C SER A 42 23.61 27.16 -8.73
N PRO A 43 23.02 28.37 -8.66
CA PRO A 43 22.80 29.20 -9.84
C PRO A 43 24.05 30.03 -10.15
N ALA A 44 24.69 29.73 -11.26
CA ALA A 44 25.54 30.68 -11.97
C ALA A 44 25.29 30.52 -13.48
N GLY A 45 24.69 31.55 -14.10
CA GLY A 45 24.73 31.74 -15.56
C GLY A 45 23.39 31.89 -16.26
N ALA A 46 23.04 33.16 -16.52
CA ALA A 46 22.35 33.71 -17.70
C ALA A 46 21.01 33.06 -18.15
N ALA A 47 19.85 33.71 -17.95
CA ALA A 47 19.34 34.85 -18.72
C ALA A 47 19.21 34.58 -20.23
N GLN A 48 17.99 34.23 -20.67
CA GLN A 48 17.39 34.82 -21.87
C GLN A 48 15.87 34.67 -21.84
N ALA A 49 15.21 35.81 -21.80
CA ALA A 49 13.78 35.97 -22.03
C ALA A 49 13.50 35.89 -23.54
N ALA A 50 12.40 35.26 -23.94
CA ALA A 50 11.77 35.48 -25.23
C ALA A 50 10.24 35.43 -25.09
N SER A 51 9.62 36.33 -25.83
CA SER A 51 8.26 36.86 -25.75
C SER A 51 7.12 35.90 -26.08
N LEU A 52 5.99 36.18 -25.42
CA LEU A 52 4.60 36.10 -25.88
C LEU A 52 4.38 35.85 -27.39
N ASN A 53 3.46 34.93 -27.70
CA ASN A 53 2.36 35.23 -28.62
C ASN A 53 1.13 34.38 -28.31
N ALA A 54 0.01 35.08 -28.11
CA ALA A 54 -1.33 34.56 -27.98
C ALA A 54 -1.96 34.38 -29.36
N THR A 55 -2.62 33.25 -29.61
CA THR A 55 -3.72 33.17 -30.58
C THR A 55 -4.59 31.92 -30.38
N THR A 56 -5.89 32.19 -30.29
CA THR A 56 -7.05 31.40 -30.77
C THR A 56 -7.42 30.06 -30.10
N SER A 57 -8.46 30.15 -29.26
CA SER A 57 -9.40 29.07 -28.91
C SER A 57 -10.24 28.62 -30.12
N PRO A 58 -10.65 27.34 -30.20
CA PRO A 58 -11.84 26.93 -30.92
C PRO A 58 -13.03 26.73 -29.96
N ALA A 59 -14.19 27.22 -30.41
CA ALA A 59 -15.48 27.17 -29.72
C ALA A 59 -16.08 25.75 -29.71
N PHE A 60 -16.78 25.42 -28.61
CA PHE A 60 -17.58 24.20 -28.45
C PHE A 60 -18.98 24.36 -29.09
N PRO A 61 -19.55 23.29 -29.69
CA PRO A 61 -20.96 23.26 -30.06
C PRO A 61 -21.87 22.91 -28.86
N PRO A 62 -23.15 23.35 -28.86
CA PRO A 62 -24.09 23.13 -27.75
C PRO A 62 -24.67 21.70 -27.72
N PRO A 63 -25.25 21.25 -26.59
CA PRO A 63 -25.71 19.88 -26.39
C PRO A 63 -27.04 19.59 -27.09
N ILE A 64 -27.15 18.39 -27.67
CA ILE A 64 -28.36 17.82 -28.24
C ILE A 64 -29.17 17.15 -27.13
N SER A 65 -30.45 17.52 -27.04
CA SER A 65 -31.49 16.94 -26.21
C SER A 65 -32.00 15.63 -26.81
N ILE A 66 -32.04 14.54 -26.03
CA ILE A 66 -32.82 13.34 -26.36
C ILE A 66 -33.74 13.02 -25.18
N THR A 67 -35.01 12.95 -25.54
CA THR A 67 -36.20 12.73 -24.73
C THR A 67 -36.30 11.33 -24.12
N GLN A 68 -36.84 11.29 -22.90
CA GLN A 68 -37.30 10.12 -22.17
C GLN A 68 -38.38 9.33 -22.94
N LYS A 69 -38.37 8.00 -22.77
CA LYS A 69 -39.54 7.15 -22.99
C LYS A 69 -39.65 6.15 -21.85
N GLU A 70 -40.78 6.18 -21.15
CA GLU A 70 -41.09 5.37 -19.97
C GLU A 70 -41.82 4.05 -20.28
N SER A 71 -41.61 3.10 -19.35
CA SER A 71 -42.54 2.07 -18.84
C SER A 71 -42.69 0.73 -19.63
N PRO A 72 -43.21 -0.37 -19.01
CA PRO A 72 -43.76 -0.47 -17.66
C PRO A 72 -43.24 -1.62 -16.75
N ARG A 73 -43.72 -1.52 -15.50
CA ARG A 73 -43.55 -2.32 -14.28
C ARG A 73 -43.89 -3.81 -14.41
N SER A 74 -43.25 -4.63 -13.56
CA SER A 74 -43.89 -5.82 -12.96
C SER A 74 -43.52 -6.02 -11.48
N LEU A 75 -44.59 -6.08 -10.69
CA LEU A 75 -44.86 -6.41 -9.28
C LEU A 75 -44.05 -7.62 -8.73
N LEU A 76 -43.44 -7.52 -7.54
CA LEU A 76 -43.88 -7.97 -6.19
C LEU A 76 -43.47 -9.40 -5.79
N LEU A 77 -42.72 -9.52 -4.69
CA LEU A 77 -43.02 -10.26 -3.43
C LEU A 77 -41.78 -10.88 -2.76
N SER A 78 -41.50 -10.37 -1.56
CA SER A 78 -40.80 -11.03 -0.45
C SER A 78 -41.69 -12.13 0.18
N PRO A 79 -41.12 -13.06 0.97
CA PRO A 79 -41.27 -12.91 2.43
C PRO A 79 -40.07 -13.38 3.30
N SER A 80 -40.04 -12.78 4.50
CA SER A 80 -39.33 -13.12 5.75
C SER A 80 -39.42 -14.62 6.13
N SER A 81 -38.52 -15.26 6.90
CA SER A 81 -38.18 -14.99 8.31
C SER A 81 -37.36 -16.17 8.90
N LEU A 82 -36.79 -15.94 10.09
CA LEU A 82 -36.43 -16.88 11.19
C LEU A 82 -34.97 -17.37 11.34
N ILE A 83 -34.37 -16.83 12.42
CA ILE A 83 -33.18 -17.29 13.17
C ILE A 83 -33.65 -18.36 14.19
N PRO A 84 -32.77 -19.30 14.61
CA PRO A 84 -32.36 -19.29 16.01
C PRO A 84 -30.84 -19.46 16.24
N GLU A 85 -30.37 -18.82 17.30
CA GLU A 85 -29.00 -18.81 17.83
C GLU A 85 -28.53 -20.17 18.37
N ASN A 86 -27.21 -20.40 18.34
CA ASN A 86 -26.53 -21.06 19.46
C ASN A 86 -25.03 -20.70 19.53
N LEU A 87 -24.64 -20.19 20.70
CA LEU A 87 -23.29 -19.82 21.13
C LEU A 87 -22.39 -21.05 21.32
N LYS A 88 -21.20 -21.08 20.69
CA LYS A 88 -19.99 -21.77 21.22
C LYS A 88 -18.71 -21.02 20.84
N SER A 89 -17.76 -20.98 21.77
CA SER A 89 -16.47 -20.27 21.78
C SER A 89 -15.50 -20.65 20.65
N PRO A 90 -14.55 -19.77 20.27
CA PRO A 90 -13.61 -20.05 19.18
C PRO A 90 -12.45 -20.98 19.62
N PRO A 91 -12.06 -21.97 18.79
CA PRO A 91 -10.84 -22.76 18.97
C PRO A 91 -9.60 -22.09 18.33
N PRO A 92 -8.37 -22.54 18.66
CA PRO A 92 -7.13 -21.93 18.15
C PRO A 92 -6.92 -22.14 16.65
N CYS A 93 -6.24 -21.17 16.03
CA CYS A 93 -6.08 -21.01 14.59
C CYS A 93 -5.15 -22.06 13.97
N SER A 94 -5.70 -23.00 13.18
CA SER A 94 -5.03 -23.59 12.01
C SER A 94 -6.03 -24.40 11.16
N PRO A 95 -6.31 -24.01 9.90
CA PRO A 95 -7.00 -24.90 8.98
C PRO A 95 -5.98 -25.86 8.33
N LYS A 96 -6.15 -27.16 8.58
CA LYS A 96 -5.48 -28.23 7.84
C LYS A 96 -6.03 -28.29 6.41
N ILE A 97 -5.28 -27.76 5.45
CA ILE A 97 -5.48 -28.05 4.03
C ILE A 97 -4.79 -29.37 3.71
N ARG A 98 -5.54 -30.35 3.19
CA ARG A 98 -5.02 -31.63 2.70
C ARG A 98 -4.21 -31.39 1.40
N PRO A 99 -3.00 -31.93 1.24
CA PRO A 99 -2.33 -31.92 -0.05
C PRO A 99 -2.83 -33.08 -0.92
N PHE A 100 -3.05 -32.80 -2.20
CA PHE A 100 -3.19 -33.80 -3.26
C PHE A 100 -1.83 -34.48 -3.49
N SER A 101 -1.81 -35.81 -3.45
CA SER A 101 -0.67 -36.67 -3.75
C SER A 101 -0.50 -36.86 -5.26
N PHE A 102 0.73 -36.82 -5.77
CA PHE A 102 1.22 -37.74 -6.80
C PHE A 102 2.73 -38.00 -6.63
N PRO A 103 3.25 -39.19 -7.01
CA PRO A 103 4.47 -39.78 -6.46
C PRO A 103 5.69 -39.65 -7.38
N VAL A 104 6.91 -39.47 -6.83
CA VAL A 104 8.14 -40.03 -7.41
C VAL A 104 9.19 -40.29 -6.30
N LEU A 105 9.92 -41.38 -6.50
CA LEU A 105 10.82 -42.13 -5.63
C LEU A 105 12.22 -41.53 -5.40
N TYR A 106 12.82 -42.01 -4.31
CA TYR A 106 14.24 -42.30 -4.06
C TYR A 106 15.26 -41.18 -3.73
N ARG A 107 15.46 -41.02 -2.43
CA ARG A 107 16.72 -40.90 -1.66
C ARG A 107 18.04 -40.95 -2.46
N SER A 108 18.86 -39.91 -2.29
CA SER A 108 20.27 -40.10 -1.91
C SER A 108 20.74 -38.92 -1.05
N SER A 109 21.53 -39.27 -0.05
CA SER A 109 21.94 -38.46 1.09
C SER A 109 23.33 -37.86 0.87
N PHE A 110 23.48 -36.54 1.05
CA PHE A 110 24.77 -35.93 1.34
C PHE A 110 24.61 -34.89 2.45
N ARG A 111 25.32 -35.13 3.56
CA ARG A 111 25.52 -34.18 4.67
C ARG A 111 26.73 -33.30 4.33
N PHE A 112 26.62 -32.00 4.55
CA PHE A 112 27.75 -31.14 4.89
C PHE A 112 27.35 -30.26 6.09
N PRO A 113 28.21 -30.10 7.11
CA PRO A 113 27.96 -29.20 8.22
C PRO A 113 28.50 -27.81 7.87
N VAL A 114 27.69 -26.76 8.08
CA VAL A 114 28.21 -25.41 8.30
C VAL A 114 27.56 -24.92 9.58
N SER A 115 28.32 -24.98 10.67
CA SER A 115 27.98 -24.32 11.91
C SER A 115 28.28 -22.84 11.74
N ILE A 116 27.25 -22.00 11.63
CA ILE A 116 27.39 -20.56 11.83
C ILE A 116 27.20 -20.32 13.31
N ASP A 117 28.28 -19.85 13.95
CA ASP A 117 28.31 -19.44 15.34
C ASP A 117 27.54 -18.12 15.46
N VAL A 118 26.27 -18.18 15.87
CA VAL A 118 25.45 -16.98 16.11
C VAL A 118 25.79 -16.47 17.51
N GLY A 119 26.89 -15.73 17.59
CA GLY A 119 27.24 -14.94 18.77
C GLY A 119 26.13 -13.94 19.09
N ALA A 120 25.80 -13.82 20.38
CA ALA A 120 24.67 -13.08 20.95
C ALA A 120 24.50 -11.66 20.37
N MET A 121 23.56 -11.51 19.44
CA MET A 121 22.90 -10.22 19.21
C MET A 121 21.75 -10.10 20.19
N SER A 122 21.86 -9.16 21.13
CA SER A 122 20.73 -8.64 21.90
C SER A 122 19.53 -8.42 20.97
N SER A 123 18.32 -8.79 21.38
CA SER A 123 17.12 -8.69 20.55
C SER A 123 16.78 -7.22 20.25
N ILE A 124 17.27 -6.71 19.11
CA ILE A 124 16.95 -5.39 18.52
C ILE A 124 15.54 -5.43 17.86
N LEU A 125 14.64 -6.27 18.35
CA LEU A 125 13.27 -6.36 17.85
C LEU A 125 12.33 -5.74 18.88
N PRO A 126 11.37 -4.92 18.44
CA PRO A 126 10.42 -4.31 19.35
C PRO A 126 9.60 -5.39 20.05
N LYS A 127 9.64 -5.41 21.39
CA LYS A 127 8.71 -6.19 22.21
C LYS A 127 7.38 -5.45 22.32
N ASN A 128 6.27 -6.14 22.58
CA ASN A 128 4.93 -5.54 22.69
C ASN A 128 4.86 -4.29 23.60
N GLU A 129 5.66 -4.26 24.68
CA GLU A 129 5.71 -3.11 25.61
C GLU A 129 6.45 -1.89 25.04
N THR A 130 7.28 -2.06 24.01
CA THR A 130 8.15 -1.02 23.45
C THR A 130 7.55 -0.27 22.27
N VAL A 131 6.42 -0.75 21.72
CA VAL A 131 5.77 -0.14 20.54
C VAL A 131 4.30 0.11 20.76
N GLN A 132 3.85 1.30 20.39
CA GLN A 132 2.47 1.72 20.38
C GLN A 132 1.93 1.76 18.95
N ILE A 133 0.91 0.95 18.67
CA ILE A 133 0.08 1.10 17.46
C ILE A 133 -0.95 2.19 17.76
N ARG A 134 -0.87 3.29 17.01
CA ARG A 134 -1.69 4.49 17.13
C ARG A 134 -2.90 4.33 16.24
N GLU A 135 -4.06 4.12 16.87
CA GLU A 135 -5.35 4.06 16.20
C GLU A 135 -5.75 5.45 15.70
N VAL A 136 -5.84 5.60 14.38
CA VAL A 136 -6.22 6.86 13.73
C VAL A 136 -7.64 6.77 13.21
N TRP A 137 -8.44 7.75 13.62
CA TRP A 137 -9.85 7.96 13.32
C TRP A 137 -10.03 9.41 12.82
N SER A 138 -11.27 9.79 12.49
CA SER A 138 -11.56 11.13 11.96
C SER A 138 -11.16 12.27 12.92
N ASP A 139 -11.28 12.06 14.23
CA ASP A 139 -11.08 13.09 15.27
C ASP A 139 -9.61 13.39 15.60
N ASN A 140 -8.70 12.44 15.35
CA ASN A 140 -7.26 12.60 15.57
C ASN A 140 -6.41 12.61 14.29
N LEU A 141 -7.02 12.49 13.11
CA LEU A 141 -6.33 12.40 11.83
C LEU A 141 -5.29 13.51 11.59
N GLU A 142 -5.68 14.77 11.83
CA GLU A 142 -4.81 15.93 11.62
C GLU A 142 -3.60 15.90 12.55
N GLN A 143 -3.83 15.58 13.83
CA GLN A 143 -2.82 15.54 14.87
C GLN A 143 -1.77 14.47 14.56
N GLU A 144 -2.21 13.30 14.09
CA GLU A 144 -1.31 12.23 13.69
C GLU A 144 -0.50 12.59 12.43
N PHE A 145 -1.11 13.29 11.47
CA PHE A 145 -0.39 13.80 10.30
C PHE A 145 0.62 14.92 10.63
N VAL A 146 0.43 15.69 11.72
CA VAL A 146 1.45 16.61 12.21
C VAL A 146 2.70 15.82 12.65
N LEU A 147 2.53 14.77 13.45
CA LEU A 147 3.65 13.93 13.90
C LEU A 147 4.38 13.27 12.73
N ILE A 148 3.63 12.71 11.78
CA ILE A 148 4.17 12.08 10.57
C ILE A 148 5.03 13.07 9.78
N ARG A 149 4.55 14.31 9.59
CA ARG A 149 5.33 15.35 8.90
C ARG A 149 6.62 15.65 9.67
N GLU A 150 6.60 15.66 10.99
CA GLU A 150 7.80 15.94 11.77
C GLU A 150 8.89 14.87 11.63
N ILE A 151 8.49 13.60 11.43
CA ILE A 151 9.42 12.45 11.47
C ILE A 151 9.86 11.94 10.09
N VAL A 152 9.13 12.23 9.00
CA VAL A 152 9.37 11.59 7.69
C VAL A 152 10.77 11.82 7.10
N ASP A 153 11.40 12.96 7.39
CA ASP A 153 12.77 13.24 6.91
C ASP A 153 13.85 12.47 7.70
N ASP A 154 13.58 12.11 8.96
CA ASP A 154 14.50 11.38 9.86
C ASP A 154 14.27 9.85 9.82
N PHE A 155 13.05 9.43 9.47
CA PHE A 155 12.63 8.02 9.39
C PHE A 155 12.10 7.70 7.98
N PRO A 156 12.98 7.65 6.96
CA PRO A 156 12.58 7.64 5.55
C PRO A 156 12.11 6.27 5.02
N PHE A 157 12.22 5.18 5.79
CA PHE A 157 11.68 3.88 5.39
C PHE A 157 10.23 3.78 5.83
N VAL A 158 9.32 3.58 4.88
CA VAL A 158 7.88 3.53 5.13
C VAL A 158 7.38 2.14 4.75
N ALA A 159 7.20 1.29 5.76
CA ALA A 159 6.57 0.00 5.58
C ALA A 159 5.05 0.14 5.59
N MET A 160 4.37 -0.58 4.70
CA MET A 160 2.94 -0.41 4.46
C MET A 160 2.24 -1.74 4.22
N ASP A 161 1.00 -1.81 4.68
CA ASP A 161 0.06 -2.91 4.46
C ASP A 161 -1.38 -2.36 4.46
N THR A 162 -2.31 -3.05 3.79
CA THR A 162 -3.73 -2.64 3.75
C THR A 162 -4.70 -3.77 4.02
N GLU A 163 -5.84 -3.43 4.62
CA GLU A 163 -6.98 -4.35 4.74
C GLU A 163 -8.14 -3.86 3.87
N PHE A 164 -8.72 -4.77 3.10
CA PHE A 164 -9.79 -4.50 2.13
C PHE A 164 -10.70 -5.73 1.98
N PRO A 165 -11.90 -5.60 1.39
CA PRO A 165 -12.93 -6.64 1.44
C PRO A 165 -12.70 -7.80 0.44
N GLY A 166 -11.44 -8.14 0.17
CA GLY A 166 -11.03 -9.28 -0.64
C GLY A 166 -11.11 -9.06 -2.14
N ILE A 167 -11.29 -10.17 -2.86
CA ILE A 167 -11.35 -10.22 -4.32
C ILE A 167 -12.68 -10.89 -4.68
N VAL A 168 -13.55 -10.18 -5.39
CA VAL A 168 -14.92 -10.62 -5.68
C VAL A 168 -15.16 -10.89 -7.15
N CYS A 169 -14.31 -10.38 -8.04
CA CYS A 169 -14.42 -10.62 -9.47
C CYS A 169 -13.09 -10.98 -10.11
N ARG A 170 -13.15 -11.73 -11.22
CA ARG A 170 -12.03 -11.98 -12.11
C ARG A 170 -12.49 -11.68 -13.54
N PRO A 171 -11.80 -10.82 -14.28
CA PRO A 171 -12.20 -10.46 -15.63
C PRO A 171 -12.09 -11.70 -16.53
N LEU A 172 -13.12 -11.89 -17.37
CA LEU A 172 -13.13 -12.93 -18.39
C LEU A 172 -12.50 -12.37 -19.67
N GLY A 173 -11.64 -13.14 -20.31
CA GLY A 173 -11.01 -12.74 -21.57
C GLY A 173 -9.69 -13.44 -21.83
N ASN A 174 -9.10 -13.13 -22.97
CA ASN A 174 -7.79 -13.61 -23.36
C ASN A 174 -6.73 -12.60 -22.94
N PHE A 175 -5.82 -13.02 -22.06
CA PHE A 175 -4.70 -12.21 -21.58
C PHE A 175 -3.41 -12.71 -22.19
N ARG A 176 -2.51 -11.80 -22.58
CA ARG A 176 -1.25 -12.17 -23.24
C ARG A 176 -0.27 -12.78 -22.25
N THR A 177 -0.28 -12.30 -21.02
CA THR A 177 0.60 -12.74 -19.94
C THR A 177 -0.18 -12.89 -18.64
N SER A 178 0.40 -13.63 -17.68
CA SER A 178 -0.14 -13.71 -16.33
C SER A 178 -0.13 -12.35 -15.63
N SER A 179 0.85 -11.48 -15.91
CA SER A 179 0.89 -10.13 -15.31
C SER A 179 -0.25 -9.25 -15.82
N ASP A 180 -0.61 -9.35 -17.11
CA ASP A 180 -1.77 -8.63 -17.66
C ASP A 180 -3.07 -9.08 -16.99
N PHE A 181 -3.24 -10.39 -16.80
CA PHE A 181 -4.40 -10.94 -16.09
C PHE A 181 -4.46 -10.49 -14.63
N ASN A 182 -3.30 -10.53 -13.94
CA ASN A 182 -3.19 -10.10 -12.56
C ASN A 182 -3.52 -8.60 -12.42
N TYR A 183 -3.01 -7.76 -13.31
CA TYR A 183 -3.31 -6.33 -13.31
C TYR A 183 -4.79 -6.06 -13.60
N ALA A 184 -5.38 -6.73 -14.60
CA ALA A 184 -6.80 -6.57 -14.91
C ALA A 184 -7.69 -7.00 -13.73
N THR A 185 -7.31 -8.08 -13.03
CA THR A 185 -8.01 -8.54 -11.81
C THR A 185 -7.88 -7.51 -10.69
N LEU A 186 -6.68 -7.00 -10.45
CA LEU A 186 -6.43 -5.95 -9.46
C LEU A 186 -7.26 -4.71 -9.77
N LYS A 187 -7.17 -4.17 -11.00
CA LYS A 187 -7.91 -2.99 -11.45
C LYS A 187 -9.41 -3.12 -11.17
N ALA A 188 -10.01 -4.22 -11.64
CA ALA A 188 -11.45 -4.44 -11.51
C ALA A 188 -11.91 -4.47 -10.04
N ASN A 189 -11.13 -5.07 -9.15
CA ASN A 189 -11.49 -5.16 -7.74
C ASN A 189 -11.19 -3.85 -7.00
N VAL A 190 -10.03 -3.22 -7.22
CA VAL A 190 -9.68 -1.96 -6.54
C VAL A 190 -10.63 -0.83 -6.94
N ASP A 191 -11.02 -0.73 -8.21
CA ASP A 191 -11.96 0.30 -8.67
C ASP A 191 -13.35 0.14 -8.02
N MET A 192 -13.80 -1.10 -7.85
CA MET A 192 -15.12 -1.44 -7.31
C MET A 192 -15.19 -1.42 -5.77
N LEU A 193 -14.14 -1.90 -5.11
CA LEU A 193 -14.12 -2.12 -3.67
C LEU A 193 -13.54 -0.91 -2.93
N LYS A 194 -13.70 -0.91 -1.61
CA LYS A 194 -13.33 0.19 -0.73
C LYS A 194 -12.32 -0.26 0.31
N LEU A 195 -11.32 0.59 0.55
CA LEU A 195 -10.28 0.37 1.55
C LEU A 195 -10.89 0.41 2.96
N ILE A 196 -10.43 -0.48 3.86
CA ILE A 196 -10.95 -0.58 5.24
C ILE A 196 -9.90 -0.07 6.23
N GLN A 197 -8.64 -0.50 6.09
CA GLN A 197 -7.53 0.00 6.89
C GLN A 197 -6.24 0.18 6.07
N LEU A 198 -5.37 1.06 6.57
CA LEU A 198 -4.00 1.24 6.11
C LEU A 198 -3.07 1.29 7.32
N GLY A 199 -1.98 0.55 7.27
CA GLY A 199 -0.91 0.59 8.26
C GLY A 199 0.31 1.27 7.68
N LEU A 200 0.91 2.18 8.45
CA LEU A 200 2.19 2.80 8.11
C LEU A 200 3.15 2.67 9.29
N THR A 201 4.31 2.06 9.04
CA THR A 201 5.43 1.99 9.98
C THR A 201 6.61 2.75 9.41
N PHE A 202 7.12 3.72 10.16
CA PHE A 202 8.29 4.52 9.79
C PHE A 202 9.52 4.01 10.51
N SER A 203 10.65 3.92 9.83
CA SER A 203 11.93 3.61 10.46
C SER A 203 13.10 4.36 9.84
N ASP A 204 14.17 4.50 10.62
CA ASP A 204 15.47 4.93 10.12
C ASP A 204 16.18 3.79 9.35
N GLU A 205 17.39 4.04 8.87
CA GLU A 205 18.22 3.05 8.17
C GLU A 205 18.57 1.82 9.02
N ASN A 206 18.58 1.96 10.35
CA ASN A 206 18.88 0.90 11.31
C ASN A 206 17.61 0.14 11.76
N GLY A 207 16.43 0.58 11.31
CA GLY A 207 15.13 0.02 11.72
C GLY A 207 14.60 0.56 13.04
N SER A 208 15.16 1.64 13.58
CA SER A 208 14.64 2.31 14.78
C SER A 208 13.33 3.01 14.43
N LEU A 209 12.33 2.91 15.32
CA LEU A 209 11.02 3.56 15.15
C LEU A 209 11.01 4.97 15.76
N PRO A 210 10.25 5.93 15.20
CA PRO A 210 10.05 7.22 15.85
C PRO A 210 9.27 7.05 17.15
N THR A 211 9.59 7.84 18.18
CA THR A 211 8.88 7.76 19.46
C THR A 211 7.73 8.75 19.60
N CYS A 212 7.62 9.73 18.68
CA CYS A 212 6.55 10.73 18.63
C CYS A 212 6.24 11.41 19.98
N GLY A 213 7.28 11.75 20.74
CA GLY A 213 7.14 12.38 22.06
C GLY A 213 6.78 11.43 23.21
N THR A 214 6.81 10.11 22.96
CA THR A 214 6.65 9.06 23.98
C THR A 214 7.97 8.34 24.24
N ASP A 215 7.96 7.32 25.11
CA ASP A 215 9.05 6.38 25.37
C ASP A 215 8.97 5.10 24.50
N ARG A 216 7.96 5.00 23.62
CA ARG A 216 7.68 3.83 22.79
C ARG A 216 7.75 4.17 21.31
N GLY A 217 8.19 3.21 20.49
CA GLY A 217 8.12 3.32 19.04
C GLY A 217 6.67 3.46 18.57
N CYS A 218 6.41 4.28 17.55
CA CYS A 218 5.08 4.58 17.06
C CYS A 218 4.84 3.97 15.68
N VAL A 219 3.67 3.35 15.53
CA VAL A 219 3.15 2.79 14.27
C VAL A 219 1.74 3.34 14.07
N TRP A 220 1.33 3.63 12.84
CA TRP A 220 0.00 4.19 12.57
C TRP A 220 -0.92 3.16 11.93
N GLN A 221 -2.15 3.10 12.44
CA GLN A 221 -3.24 2.31 11.87
C GLN A 221 -4.42 3.23 11.56
N PHE A 222 -4.64 3.50 10.27
CA PHE A 222 -5.72 4.34 9.78
C PHE A 222 -6.96 3.51 9.52
N ASN A 223 -8.09 3.93 10.08
CA ASN A 223 -9.38 3.25 9.95
C ASN A 223 -10.32 4.07 9.07
N PHE A 224 -10.76 3.53 7.93
CA PHE A 224 -11.58 4.27 6.95
C PHE A 224 -13.08 4.02 7.11
N ARG A 225 -13.91 4.99 6.68
CA ARG A 225 -15.37 4.97 6.88
C ARG A 225 -16.19 4.47 5.71
N GLU A 226 -15.59 4.39 4.52
CA GLU A 226 -16.30 4.29 3.25
C GLU A 226 -16.98 2.94 3.05
N PHE A 227 -16.37 1.87 3.57
CA PHE A 227 -16.87 0.51 3.43
C PHE A 227 -18.05 0.26 4.38
N ASP A 228 -19.23 -0.01 3.82
CA ASP A 228 -20.48 -0.32 4.51
C ASP A 228 -20.92 -1.73 4.14
N ILE A 229 -20.93 -2.62 5.13
CA ILE A 229 -21.28 -4.03 4.97
C ILE A 229 -22.72 -4.26 4.48
N GLN A 230 -23.62 -3.29 4.64
CA GLN A 230 -25.01 -3.43 4.19
C GLN A 230 -25.19 -3.06 2.72
N ARG A 231 -24.22 -2.35 2.13
CA ARG A 231 -24.36 -1.71 0.81
C ARG A 231 -23.31 -2.14 -0.18
N ASP A 232 -22.10 -2.39 0.29
CA ASP A 232 -20.95 -2.63 -0.57
C ASP A 232 -20.76 -4.10 -0.89
N VAL A 233 -20.12 -4.36 -2.02
CA VAL A 233 -19.72 -5.70 -2.44
C VAL A 233 -18.48 -6.11 -1.64
N PHE A 234 -18.41 -7.38 -1.23
CA PHE A 234 -17.27 -7.94 -0.51
C PHE A 234 -17.18 -9.46 -0.67
N ALA A 235 -16.01 -10.01 -0.40
CA ALA A 235 -15.82 -11.45 -0.23
C ALA A 235 -16.15 -11.83 1.22
N SER A 236 -17.10 -12.75 1.42
CA SER A 236 -17.57 -13.14 2.75
C SER A 236 -16.44 -13.66 3.66
N ASP A 237 -15.55 -14.49 3.12
CA ASP A 237 -14.41 -15.04 3.86
C ASP A 237 -13.46 -13.94 4.36
N SER A 238 -13.26 -12.89 3.55
CA SER A 238 -12.42 -11.73 3.92
C SER A 238 -13.06 -10.92 5.05
N ILE A 239 -14.36 -10.65 4.98
CA ILE A 239 -15.05 -9.92 6.05
C ILE A 239 -15.08 -10.71 7.35
N GLU A 240 -15.30 -12.02 7.27
CA GLU A 240 -15.29 -12.87 8.47
C GLU A 240 -13.90 -12.91 9.11
N LEU A 241 -12.84 -13.06 8.30
CA LEU A 241 -11.46 -12.97 8.78
C LEU A 241 -11.17 -11.63 9.48
N LEU A 242 -11.57 -10.51 8.87
CA LEU A 242 -11.37 -9.18 9.43
C LEU A 242 -12.14 -8.98 10.75
N ARG A 243 -13.38 -9.47 10.84
CA ARG A 243 -14.15 -9.45 12.09
C ARG A 243 -13.44 -10.24 13.19
N GLN A 244 -12.99 -11.45 12.89
CA GLN A 244 -12.25 -12.30 13.83
C GLN A 244 -10.93 -11.66 14.26
N SER A 245 -10.36 -10.82 13.40
CA SER A 245 -9.14 -10.06 13.65
C SER A 245 -9.41 -8.74 14.38
N GLY A 246 -10.66 -8.44 14.76
CA GLY A 246 -11.02 -7.31 15.62
C GLY A 246 -11.48 -6.04 14.90
N ILE A 247 -11.76 -6.10 13.59
CA ILE A 247 -12.32 -4.96 12.85
C ILE A 247 -13.78 -4.73 13.23
N ASP A 248 -14.04 -3.55 13.80
CA ASP A 248 -15.40 -3.07 14.10
C ASP A 248 -15.92 -2.19 12.96
N PHE A 249 -16.58 -2.84 12.00
CA PHE A 249 -17.16 -2.18 10.83
C PHE A 249 -18.16 -1.07 11.18
N LYS A 250 -18.89 -1.21 12.29
CA LYS A 250 -19.83 -0.17 12.73
C LYS A 250 -19.05 1.06 13.18
N LYS A 251 -18.00 0.86 13.98
CA LYS A 251 -17.10 1.95 14.40
C LYS A 251 -16.39 2.59 13.22
N ASN A 252 -15.98 1.81 12.21
CA ASN A 252 -15.47 2.34 10.94
C ASN A 252 -16.45 3.32 10.30
N ASN A 253 -17.72 2.96 10.12
CA ASN A 253 -18.69 3.88 9.52
C ASN A 253 -18.97 5.11 10.39
N GLU A 254 -19.00 4.97 11.72
CA GLU A 254 -19.33 6.07 12.64
C GLU A 254 -18.18 7.05 12.88
N LYS A 255 -16.94 6.54 12.95
CA LYS A 255 -15.75 7.31 13.40
C LYS A 255 -14.59 7.29 12.42
N GLY A 256 -14.67 6.48 11.37
CA GLY A 256 -13.60 6.30 10.41
C GLY A 256 -13.24 7.57 9.66
N ILE A 257 -12.04 7.57 9.15
CA ILE A 257 -11.45 8.61 8.34
C ILE A 257 -12.14 8.67 6.99
N ASP A 258 -12.40 9.90 6.54
CA ASP A 258 -12.72 10.17 5.14
C ASP A 258 -11.46 10.00 4.26
N THR A 259 -11.52 9.08 3.30
CA THR A 259 -10.43 8.78 2.36
C THR A 259 -10.00 9.99 1.54
N GLN A 260 -10.92 10.89 1.19
CA GLN A 260 -10.57 12.12 0.47
C GLN A 260 -9.75 13.05 1.36
N ARG A 261 -10.18 13.27 2.62
CA ARG A 261 -9.39 14.06 3.58
C ARG A 261 -8.04 13.43 3.87
N PHE A 262 -7.97 12.11 4.01
CA PHE A 262 -6.71 11.39 4.14
C PHE A 262 -5.80 11.63 2.94
N GLY A 263 -6.33 11.60 1.71
CA GLY A 263 -5.58 11.85 0.48
C GLY A 263 -4.97 13.24 0.42
N GLU A 264 -5.71 14.27 0.83
CA GLU A 264 -5.21 15.64 0.92
C GLU A 264 -4.01 15.76 1.87
N LEU A 265 -4.11 15.10 3.04
CA LEU A 265 -3.07 15.12 4.06
C LEU A 265 -1.86 14.30 3.65
N LEU A 266 -2.07 13.11 3.06
CA LEU A 266 -1.01 12.25 2.55
C LEU A 266 -0.23 12.93 1.43
N MET A 267 -0.92 13.58 0.49
CA MET A 267 -0.25 14.30 -0.60
C MET A 267 0.68 15.40 -0.08
N SER A 268 0.28 16.08 0.99
CA SER A 268 1.04 17.17 1.63
C SER A 268 1.86 16.73 2.84
N SER A 269 2.11 15.43 3.00
CA SER A 269 2.86 14.91 4.15
C SER A 269 4.37 14.91 3.92
N GLY A 270 4.81 14.78 2.66
CA GLY A 270 6.19 14.47 2.29
C GLY A 270 6.47 12.97 2.14
N ILE A 271 5.49 12.09 2.36
CA ILE A 271 5.64 10.63 2.22
C ILE A 271 5.59 10.17 0.74
N VAL A 272 4.82 10.86 -0.09
CA VAL A 272 4.66 10.57 -1.53
C VAL A 272 5.32 11.65 -2.37
N LEU A 273 5.60 11.35 -3.65
CA LEU A 273 6.30 12.26 -4.57
C LEU A 273 7.67 12.70 -4.01
N ASN A 274 8.33 11.82 -3.26
CA ASN A 274 9.57 12.11 -2.55
C ASN A 274 10.59 10.99 -2.75
N ASP A 275 11.65 11.28 -3.51
CA ASP A 275 12.71 10.31 -3.84
C ASP A 275 13.54 9.89 -2.62
N SER A 276 13.47 10.63 -1.51
CA SER A 276 14.14 10.27 -0.25
C SER A 276 13.41 9.20 0.55
N VAL A 277 12.14 8.90 0.23
CA VAL A 277 11.33 7.91 0.93
C VAL A 277 11.47 6.54 0.26
N HIS A 278 11.67 5.51 1.09
CA HIS A 278 11.82 4.12 0.66
C HIS A 278 10.61 3.32 1.13
N TRP A 279 9.74 2.96 0.20
CA TRP A 279 8.56 2.15 0.50
C TRP A 279 8.93 0.67 0.63
N VAL A 280 8.45 0.03 1.70
CA VAL A 280 8.70 -1.37 1.99
C VAL A 280 7.36 -2.09 2.12
N THR A 281 7.15 -3.14 1.36
CA THR A 281 5.83 -3.77 1.27
C THR A 281 5.93 -5.28 1.10
N PHE A 282 4.80 -6.00 1.19
CA PHE A 282 4.76 -7.44 0.98
C PHE A 282 3.62 -7.82 0.03
N HIS A 283 3.95 -8.27 -1.19
CA HIS A 283 2.96 -8.72 -2.18
C HIS A 283 1.92 -7.63 -2.54
N SER A 284 2.43 -6.46 -2.87
CA SER A 284 1.75 -5.19 -2.59
C SER A 284 0.98 -4.56 -3.74
N GLY A 285 0.64 -5.34 -4.75
CA GLY A 285 -0.08 -4.84 -5.92
C GLY A 285 -1.39 -4.14 -5.53
N TYR A 286 -2.21 -4.81 -4.71
CA TYR A 286 -3.48 -4.26 -4.25
C TYR A 286 -3.29 -3.04 -3.34
N ASP A 287 -2.32 -3.08 -2.43
CA ASP A 287 -2.04 -1.98 -1.51
C ASP A 287 -1.73 -0.68 -2.26
N PHE A 288 -0.79 -0.75 -3.21
CA PHE A 288 -0.47 0.38 -4.07
C PHE A 288 -1.63 0.76 -5.00
N GLY A 289 -2.44 -0.20 -5.44
CA GLY A 289 -3.68 0.06 -6.15
C GLY A 289 -4.62 0.98 -5.34
N TYR A 290 -4.88 0.63 -4.08
CA TYR A 290 -5.74 1.44 -3.21
C TYR A 290 -5.14 2.82 -2.93
N LEU A 291 -3.85 2.90 -2.59
CA LEU A 291 -3.19 4.19 -2.36
C LEU A 291 -3.23 5.07 -3.61
N LEU A 292 -3.00 4.50 -4.80
CA LEU A 292 -3.03 5.26 -6.04
C LEU A 292 -4.45 5.73 -6.40
N LYS A 293 -5.47 4.88 -6.24
CA LYS A 293 -6.88 5.27 -6.38
C LYS A 293 -7.23 6.42 -5.45
N LEU A 294 -6.79 6.35 -4.20
CA LEU A 294 -7.00 7.38 -3.18
C LEU A 294 -6.31 8.70 -3.56
N LEU A 295 -5.01 8.64 -3.92
CA LEU A 295 -4.20 9.83 -4.23
C LEU A 295 -4.60 10.52 -5.54
N THR A 296 -5.09 9.75 -6.51
CA THR A 296 -5.54 10.29 -7.80
C THR A 296 -7.01 10.66 -7.80
N CYS A 297 -7.80 10.13 -6.85
CA CYS A 297 -9.26 10.24 -6.85
C CYS A 297 -9.90 9.75 -8.17
N GLN A 298 -9.25 8.81 -8.86
CA GLN A 298 -9.68 8.24 -10.14
C GLN A 298 -9.62 6.72 -10.07
N ASN A 299 -10.32 6.07 -10.99
CA ASN A 299 -10.09 4.65 -11.26
C ASN A 299 -8.64 4.43 -11.71
N LEU A 300 -8.12 3.24 -11.45
CA LEU A 300 -6.78 2.85 -11.85
C LEU A 300 -6.62 2.90 -13.39
N PRO A 301 -5.39 3.13 -13.89
CA PRO A 301 -5.14 3.20 -15.33
C PRO A 301 -5.61 1.96 -16.11
N ASP A 302 -6.00 2.13 -17.37
CA ASP A 302 -6.47 0.99 -18.18
C ASP A 302 -5.36 0.01 -18.54
N THR A 303 -4.10 0.45 -18.49
CA THR A 303 -2.93 -0.37 -18.83
C THR A 303 -2.01 -0.53 -17.64
N GLN A 304 -1.38 -1.71 -17.54
CA GLN A 304 -0.35 -1.99 -16.54
C GLN A 304 0.82 -1.01 -16.64
N ALA A 305 1.25 -0.65 -17.85
CA ALA A 305 2.29 0.34 -18.06
C ALA A 305 1.91 1.72 -17.48
N GLY A 306 0.65 2.16 -17.69
CA GLY A 306 0.12 3.38 -17.10
C GLY A 306 0.12 3.34 -15.57
N PHE A 307 -0.22 2.19 -14.97
CA PHE A 307 -0.11 1.98 -13.53
C PHE A 307 1.32 2.14 -13.01
N PHE A 308 2.29 1.44 -13.60
CA PHE A 308 3.69 1.53 -13.17
C PHE A 308 4.29 2.93 -13.39
N ASN A 309 3.86 3.66 -14.43
CA ASN A 309 4.24 5.06 -14.61
C ASN A 309 3.82 5.92 -13.42
N LEU A 310 2.59 5.74 -12.93
CA LEU A 310 2.11 6.45 -11.75
C LEU A 310 2.78 5.96 -10.46
N ILE A 311 3.00 4.65 -10.30
CA ILE A 311 3.76 4.12 -9.15
C ILE A 311 5.13 4.78 -9.06
N LYS A 312 5.87 4.86 -10.17
CA LYS A 312 7.19 5.49 -10.20
C LYS A 312 7.16 6.98 -9.84
N ILE A 313 6.06 7.68 -10.15
CA ILE A 313 5.90 9.11 -9.81
C ILE A 313 5.60 9.27 -8.31
N TYR A 314 4.59 8.58 -7.80
CA TYR A 314 4.12 8.73 -6.42
C TYR A 314 5.01 8.04 -5.39
N PHE A 315 5.64 6.93 -5.77
CA PHE A 315 6.43 6.05 -4.93
C PHE A 315 7.76 5.71 -5.65
N PRO A 316 8.72 6.64 -5.71
CA PRO A 316 9.91 6.49 -6.55
C PRO A 316 10.77 5.28 -6.20
N THR A 317 10.85 4.93 -4.92
CA THR A 317 11.64 3.80 -4.42
C THR A 317 10.75 2.84 -3.65
N VAL A 318 10.58 1.62 -4.20
CA VAL A 318 9.70 0.58 -3.64
C VAL A 318 10.45 -0.75 -3.56
N TYR A 319 10.33 -1.43 -2.42
CA TYR A 319 10.83 -2.78 -2.19
C TYR A 319 9.68 -3.71 -1.82
N ASP A 320 9.30 -4.60 -2.73
CA ASP A 320 8.35 -5.67 -2.43
C ASP A 320 9.10 -6.90 -1.89
N ILE A 321 8.94 -7.18 -0.60
CA ILE A 321 9.58 -8.30 0.10
C ILE A 321 9.25 -9.63 -0.59
N LYS A 322 8.02 -9.79 -1.10
CA LYS A 322 7.62 -11.03 -1.79
C LYS A 322 8.40 -11.24 -3.08
N HIS A 323 8.79 -10.14 -3.75
CA HIS A 323 9.73 -10.18 -4.87
C HIS A 323 11.15 -10.50 -4.40
N LEU A 324 11.64 -9.82 -3.35
CA LEU A 324 12.97 -10.08 -2.78
C LEU A 324 13.19 -11.54 -2.37
N MET A 325 12.16 -12.18 -1.80
CA MET A 325 12.20 -13.60 -1.42
C MET A 325 12.56 -14.52 -2.58
N LYS A 326 12.29 -14.15 -3.85
CA LYS A 326 12.68 -14.96 -5.03
C LYS A 326 14.19 -15.14 -5.15
N PHE A 327 14.98 -14.24 -4.56
CA PHE A 327 16.44 -14.26 -4.59
C PHE A 327 17.04 -14.84 -3.30
N CYS A 328 16.20 -15.31 -2.38
CA CYS A 328 16.62 -15.87 -1.11
C CYS A 328 16.30 -17.37 -1.10
N ASN A 329 17.32 -18.20 -1.19
CA ASN A 329 17.15 -19.64 -1.05
C ASN A 329 16.50 -19.95 0.32
N SER A 330 15.47 -20.80 0.34
CA SER A 330 14.67 -21.25 1.50
C SER A 330 13.48 -20.40 1.96
N LEU A 331 13.33 -19.14 1.52
CA LEU A 331 12.22 -18.30 1.96
C LEU A 331 10.96 -18.49 1.09
N HIS A 332 9.82 -18.75 1.72
CA HIS A 332 8.55 -19.02 1.04
C HIS A 332 7.34 -18.74 1.96
N GLY A 333 6.12 -18.80 1.43
CA GLY A 333 4.89 -18.57 2.19
C GLY A 333 4.46 -17.10 2.29
N GLY A 334 3.46 -16.82 3.14
CA GLY A 334 2.97 -15.46 3.43
C GLY A 334 3.84 -14.73 4.46
N LEU A 335 3.46 -13.49 4.80
CA LEU A 335 4.23 -12.62 5.71
C LEU A 335 4.48 -13.27 7.07
N ASN A 336 3.46 -13.89 7.69
CA ASN A 336 3.63 -14.62 8.96
C ASN A 336 4.67 -15.75 8.84
N LYS A 337 4.64 -16.50 7.74
CA LYS A 337 5.60 -17.59 7.55
C LYS A 337 7.02 -17.06 7.35
N LEU A 338 7.16 -15.96 6.63
CA LEU A 338 8.44 -15.27 6.48
C LEU A 338 8.97 -14.80 7.84
N ALA A 339 8.13 -14.19 8.66
CA ALA A 339 8.50 -13.73 10.00
C ALA A 339 9.00 -14.88 10.88
N GLU A 340 8.32 -16.03 10.87
CA GLU A 340 8.80 -17.24 11.55
C GLU A 340 10.18 -17.69 11.05
N LEU A 341 10.41 -17.69 9.73
CA LEU A 341 11.68 -18.10 9.13
C LEU A 341 12.83 -17.13 9.43
N LEU A 342 12.51 -15.85 9.67
CA LEU A 342 13.48 -14.80 10.00
C LEU A 342 13.61 -14.54 11.52
N ASP A 343 12.93 -15.34 12.34
CA ASP A 343 12.87 -15.16 13.80
C ASP A 343 12.44 -13.74 14.21
N VAL A 344 11.35 -13.27 13.59
CA VAL A 344 10.73 -11.97 13.86
C VAL A 344 9.41 -12.17 14.60
N GLU A 345 9.33 -11.63 15.81
CA GLU A 345 8.10 -11.63 16.60
C GLU A 345 7.11 -10.56 16.12
N ARG A 346 5.82 -10.91 16.09
CA ARG A 346 4.73 -9.97 15.77
C ARG A 346 4.35 -9.16 17.00
N VAL A 347 4.13 -7.87 16.78
CA VAL A 347 3.54 -6.93 17.75
C VAL A 347 2.20 -6.46 17.23
N GLY A 348 1.15 -6.56 18.04
CA GLY A 348 -0.23 -6.30 17.63
C GLY A 348 -0.97 -7.52 17.10
N ILE A 349 -2.19 -7.29 16.60
CA ILE A 349 -3.10 -8.35 16.14
C ILE A 349 -2.78 -8.68 14.68
N CYS A 350 -2.72 -9.95 14.31
CA CYS A 350 -2.53 -10.36 12.92
C CYS A 350 -3.75 -9.98 12.07
N HIS A 351 -3.54 -9.61 10.80
CA HIS A 351 -4.60 -9.14 9.90
C HIS A 351 -5.24 -7.83 10.37
N GLN A 352 -4.38 -6.95 10.92
CA GLN A 352 -4.66 -5.54 11.05
C GLN A 352 -3.47 -4.78 10.47
N ALA A 353 -3.78 -3.81 9.62
CA ALA A 353 -2.78 -3.20 8.76
C ALA A 353 -1.59 -2.59 9.52
N GLY A 354 -1.82 -2.00 10.71
CA GLY A 354 -0.75 -1.44 11.54
C GLY A 354 0.28 -2.49 11.98
N SER A 355 -0.21 -3.59 12.55
CA SER A 355 0.60 -4.74 12.99
C SER A 355 1.33 -5.41 11.82
N ASP A 356 0.65 -5.58 10.69
CA ASP A 356 1.22 -6.21 9.49
C ASP A 356 2.26 -5.29 8.81
N SER A 357 2.07 -3.97 8.81
CA SER A 357 3.08 -3.00 8.34
C SER A 357 4.36 -3.01 9.21
N LEU A 358 4.21 -3.20 10.53
CA LEU A 358 5.35 -3.30 11.44
C LEU A 358 6.12 -4.61 11.21
N LEU A 359 5.38 -5.72 11.07
CA LEU A 359 5.99 -7.01 10.75
C LEU A 359 6.73 -6.97 9.41
N THR A 360 6.16 -6.28 8.43
CA THR A 360 6.78 -6.00 7.13
C THR A 360 8.09 -5.23 7.28
N SER A 361 8.12 -4.16 8.08
CA SER A 361 9.36 -3.40 8.36
C SER A 361 10.44 -4.27 9.00
N CYS A 362 10.10 -4.98 10.07
CA CYS A 362 11.03 -5.85 10.79
C CYS A 362 11.57 -6.98 9.91
N ALA A 363 10.70 -7.61 9.11
CA ALA A 363 11.09 -8.67 8.18
C ALA A 363 12.03 -8.15 7.09
N PHE A 364 11.75 -6.98 6.51
CA PHE A 364 12.62 -6.36 5.51
C PHE A 364 14.02 -6.09 6.05
N ARG A 365 14.14 -5.56 7.27
CA ARG A 365 15.44 -5.31 7.89
C ARG A 365 16.24 -6.60 8.04
N LYS A 366 15.64 -7.64 8.65
CA LYS A 366 16.30 -8.95 8.82
C LYS A 366 16.69 -9.56 7.47
N LEU A 367 15.84 -9.43 6.47
CA LEU A 367 16.08 -9.91 5.12
C LEU A 367 17.27 -9.18 4.48
N LYS A 368 17.28 -7.85 4.54
CA LYS A 368 18.33 -6.97 4.01
C LYS A 368 19.69 -7.28 4.63
N GLU A 369 19.74 -7.47 5.94
CA GLU A 369 20.96 -7.84 6.69
C GLU A 369 21.44 -9.25 6.31
N SER A 370 20.54 -10.23 6.27
CA SER A 370 20.93 -11.65 6.20
C SER A 370 21.17 -12.18 4.78
N PHE A 371 20.48 -11.64 3.77
CA PHE A 371 20.50 -12.18 2.41
C PHE A 371 21.08 -11.22 1.36
N PHE A 372 21.13 -9.93 1.66
CA PHE A 372 21.47 -8.89 0.69
C PHE A 372 22.70 -8.06 1.07
N ASN A 373 23.42 -8.44 2.14
CA ASN A 373 24.60 -7.72 2.65
C ASN A 373 24.35 -6.21 2.80
N GLY A 374 23.13 -5.81 3.15
CA GLY A 374 22.76 -4.41 3.30
C GLY A 374 22.37 -3.65 2.01
N SER A 375 22.41 -4.26 0.83
CA SER A 375 22.11 -3.58 -0.45
C SER A 375 20.96 -4.22 -1.22
N THR A 376 19.86 -3.48 -1.37
CA THR A 376 18.63 -3.95 -2.05
C THR A 376 18.28 -3.14 -3.29
N GLU A 377 19.05 -2.10 -3.61
CA GLU A 377 18.72 -1.05 -4.59
C GLU A 377 18.45 -1.62 -5.99
N LYS A 378 19.17 -2.68 -6.37
CA LYS A 378 19.00 -3.34 -7.68
C LYS A 378 17.66 -4.06 -7.86
N TYR A 379 16.91 -4.27 -6.78
CA TYR A 379 15.60 -4.93 -6.78
C TYR A 379 14.44 -3.94 -6.62
N ALA A 380 14.73 -2.63 -6.56
CA ALA A 380 13.72 -1.61 -6.37
C ALA A 380 12.77 -1.50 -7.58
N GLY A 381 11.51 -1.12 -7.31
CA GLY A 381 10.52 -0.79 -8.33
C GLY A 381 9.76 -1.98 -8.94
N VAL A 382 9.97 -3.20 -8.44
CA VAL A 382 9.27 -4.40 -8.91
C VAL A 382 8.20 -4.84 -7.90
N LEU A 383 6.95 -4.90 -8.36
CA LEU A 383 5.82 -5.43 -7.58
C LEU A 383 5.58 -6.90 -7.92
N TYR A 384 5.49 -7.75 -6.91
CA TYR A 384 5.33 -9.19 -7.12
C TYR A 384 4.05 -9.50 -7.91
N GLY A 385 4.17 -10.33 -8.95
CA GLY A 385 3.03 -10.77 -9.77
C GLY A 385 2.55 -9.74 -10.82
N LEU A 386 3.09 -8.52 -10.82
CA LEU A 386 2.71 -7.46 -11.76
C LEU A 386 3.89 -6.98 -12.61
N GLY A 387 5.10 -6.86 -12.06
CA GLY A 387 6.26 -6.39 -12.81
C GLY A 387 6.62 -7.32 -13.96
N VAL A 388 7.03 -6.75 -15.10
CA VAL A 388 7.71 -7.51 -16.15
C VAL A 388 9.13 -7.75 -15.64
N GLU A 389 9.50 -9.03 -15.42
CA GLU A 389 10.88 -9.39 -15.15
C GLU A 389 11.67 -9.05 -16.42
N ASN A 390 12.25 -7.86 -16.47
CA ASN A 390 13.28 -7.56 -17.45
C ASN A 390 14.41 -8.55 -17.12
N GLY A 391 14.56 -9.58 -17.95
CA GLY A 391 15.59 -10.61 -17.86
C GLY A 391 17.00 -10.06 -18.07
N GLN A 392 17.40 -9.07 -17.30
CA GLN A 392 18.79 -8.71 -17.11
C GLN A 392 19.29 -9.45 -15.87
N THR A 393 19.56 -10.75 -16.06
CA THR A 393 20.66 -11.40 -15.35
C THR A 393 21.94 -10.65 -15.70
N ALA A 394 22.25 -9.61 -14.94
CA ALA A 394 23.62 -9.16 -14.75
C ALA A 394 24.14 -9.85 -13.50
N HIS A 395 24.53 -11.12 -13.68
CA HIS A 395 25.81 -11.69 -13.25
C HIS A 395 25.87 -13.18 -13.61
#